data_AF-A0A5N6JWQ3-F1
#
_entry.id   AF-A0A5N6JWQ3-F1
#
_cell.length_a   1.000
_cell.length_b   1.000
_cell.length_c   1.000
_cell.angle_alpha   90.00
_cell.angle_beta   90.00
_cell.angle_gamma   90.00
#
_symmetry.space_group_name_H-M   'P 1'
#
loop_
_entity.id
_entity.type
_entity.pdbx_description
1 polymer ?
#
loop_
_entity_poly.entity_id
_entity_poly.type
_entity_poly.pdbx_seq_one_letter_code
_entity_poly.pdbx_strand_id
1 'polypeptide(L)'
;MVQDYNNRQLTHRTDKFPALSGLAREFAYLLDDEYVAELWRKDLVRGLCWKWSSNLTRKQSADHYGPSWSWAKMNVPITYGLIREDRVFASRIKGGEFIHIPVDSRFVDPEILHVSVIPEGRDPHGTLVSGKIYLRGQLLRLQRSKVGDYSIDSESLPITFDHLPQPPVDLDVLSLGRTNVGLVLRIFEEGSREYTRVGVVAPTEWGWFEDIEFNTLTLV
;
A
#
# COMPACT_ATOMS: atom_id res chain seq x y z
N MET A 1 -15.51 -0.74 -9.62
CA MET A 1 -16.24 -1.20 -8.41
C MET A 1 -15.71 -0.59 -7.11
N VAL A 2 -14.50 -0.89 -6.65
CA VAL A 2 -13.97 -0.31 -5.38
C VAL A 2 -13.83 1.22 -5.46
N GLN A 3 -13.25 1.74 -6.54
CA GLN A 3 -13.09 3.19 -6.74
C GLN A 3 -14.46 3.90 -6.82
N ASP A 4 -15.43 3.32 -7.53
CA ASP A 4 -16.78 3.89 -7.66
C ASP A 4 -17.55 3.86 -6.35
N TYR A 5 -17.38 2.79 -5.55
CA TYR A 5 -17.97 2.67 -4.23
C TYR A 5 -17.36 3.69 -3.26
N ASN A 6 -16.04 3.77 -3.21
CA ASN A 6 -15.33 4.71 -2.34
C ASN A 6 -15.52 6.19 -2.74
N ASN A 7 -15.92 6.47 -3.98
CA ASN A 7 -16.32 7.82 -4.41
C ASN A 7 -17.68 8.26 -3.86
N ARG A 8 -18.47 7.35 -3.29
CA ARG A 8 -19.76 7.68 -2.68
C ARG A 8 -19.53 8.36 -1.32
N GLN A 9 -20.31 9.40 -1.04
CA GLN A 9 -20.30 10.06 0.26
C GLN A 9 -21.08 9.21 1.27
N LEU A 10 -20.38 8.32 1.97
CA LEU A 10 -20.97 7.58 3.08
C LEU A 10 -21.18 8.52 4.27
N THR A 11 -22.36 8.43 4.90
CA THR A 11 -22.71 9.23 6.09
C THR A 11 -21.86 8.84 7.29
N HIS A 12 -21.53 7.54 7.44
CA HIS A 12 -20.64 7.03 8.48
C HIS A 12 -19.49 6.23 7.86
N ARG A 13 -18.26 6.51 8.29
CA ARG A 13 -17.04 5.85 7.77
C ARG A 13 -16.98 4.37 8.14
N THR A 14 -17.50 4.02 9.31
CA THR A 14 -17.59 2.65 9.82
C THR A 14 -18.45 1.75 8.93
N ASP A 15 -19.28 2.33 8.06
CA ASP A 15 -20.19 1.56 7.21
C ASP A 15 -19.48 0.97 5.98
N LYS A 16 -18.20 1.29 5.74
CA LYS A 16 -17.47 0.76 4.58
C LYS A 16 -17.34 -0.76 4.61
N PHE A 17 -16.82 -1.32 5.71
CA PHE A 17 -16.66 -2.76 5.86
C PHE A 17 -18.02 -3.49 5.83
N PRO A 18 -19.03 -3.12 6.65
CA PRO A 18 -20.31 -3.83 6.67
C PRO A 18 -21.11 -3.70 5.37
N ALA A 19 -21.01 -2.58 4.66
CA ALA A 19 -21.76 -2.40 3.41
C ALA A 19 -21.23 -3.30 2.26
N LEU A 20 -19.97 -3.72 2.34
CA LEU A 20 -19.40 -4.69 1.41
C LEU A 20 -19.44 -6.12 1.92
N SER A 21 -19.67 -6.37 3.23
CA SER A 21 -19.55 -7.71 3.83
C SER A 21 -20.48 -8.75 3.20
N GLY A 22 -21.72 -8.37 2.90
CA GLY A 22 -22.68 -9.25 2.22
C GLY A 22 -22.23 -9.67 0.82
N LEU A 23 -21.72 -8.73 0.02
CA LEU A 23 -21.17 -9.04 -1.32
C LEU A 23 -19.87 -9.82 -1.20
N ALA A 24 -18.99 -9.42 -0.30
CA ALA A 24 -17.72 -10.08 -0.05
C ALA A 24 -17.89 -11.56 0.25
N ARG A 25 -18.89 -11.93 1.06
CA ARG A 25 -19.20 -13.34 1.37
C ARG A 25 -19.56 -14.14 0.11
N GLU A 26 -20.44 -13.62 -0.74
CA GLU A 26 -20.84 -14.32 -1.97
C GLU A 26 -19.67 -14.42 -2.96
N PHE A 27 -18.91 -13.35 -3.13
CA PHE A 27 -17.74 -13.35 -4.02
C PHE A 27 -16.60 -14.20 -3.50
N ALA A 28 -16.38 -14.28 -2.18
CA ALA A 28 -15.37 -15.17 -1.58
C ALA A 28 -15.62 -16.63 -1.95
N TYR A 29 -16.89 -17.05 -1.90
CA TYR A 29 -17.30 -18.38 -2.35
C TYR A 29 -17.08 -18.57 -3.87
N LEU A 30 -17.49 -17.60 -4.69
CA LEU A 30 -17.40 -17.70 -6.15
C LEU A 30 -15.96 -17.62 -6.70
N LEU A 31 -15.09 -16.84 -6.06
CA LEU A 31 -13.70 -16.64 -6.44
C LEU A 31 -12.75 -17.67 -5.79
N ASP A 32 -13.28 -18.49 -4.89
CA ASP A 32 -12.51 -19.38 -4.02
C ASP A 32 -11.36 -18.62 -3.34
N ASP A 33 -11.65 -17.41 -2.86
CA ASP A 33 -10.67 -16.47 -2.32
C ASP A 33 -11.14 -15.89 -1.00
N GLU A 34 -10.19 -15.42 -0.20
CA GLU A 34 -10.43 -14.86 1.11
C GLU A 34 -10.52 -13.33 1.03
N TYR A 35 -11.61 -12.77 1.54
CA TYR A 35 -11.79 -11.32 1.64
C TYR A 35 -11.25 -10.81 2.97
N VAL A 36 -10.17 -10.03 2.91
CA VAL A 36 -9.44 -9.52 4.07
C VAL A 36 -9.41 -7.99 4.03
N ALA A 37 -10.08 -7.35 4.98
CA ALA A 37 -10.06 -5.90 5.18
C ALA A 37 -10.27 -5.07 3.90
N GLU A 38 -11.24 -5.49 3.08
CA GLU A 38 -11.58 -4.89 1.78
C GLU A 38 -10.65 -5.20 0.60
N LEU A 39 -9.78 -6.20 0.76
CA LEU A 39 -8.86 -6.70 -0.24
C LEU A 39 -9.05 -8.21 -0.43
N TRP A 40 -8.71 -8.70 -1.62
CA TRP A 40 -8.72 -10.13 -1.94
C TRP A 40 -7.35 -10.74 -1.68
N ARG A 41 -7.28 -11.87 -0.98
CA ARG A 41 -6.00 -12.47 -0.57
C ARG A 41 -5.14 -12.87 -1.76
N LYS A 42 -5.71 -13.43 -2.83
CA LYS A 42 -4.95 -13.79 -4.05
C LYS A 42 -4.39 -12.56 -4.80
N ASP A 43 -4.99 -11.39 -4.63
CA ASP A 43 -4.56 -10.13 -5.29
C ASP A 43 -4.09 -9.07 -4.28
N LEU A 44 -3.69 -9.50 -3.08
CA LEU A 44 -3.42 -8.60 -1.94
C LEU A 44 -2.32 -7.58 -2.27
N VAL A 45 -1.26 -8.00 -2.96
CA VAL A 45 -0.15 -7.13 -3.38
C VAL A 45 -0.65 -5.98 -4.26
N ARG A 46 -1.51 -6.26 -5.25
CA ARG A 46 -2.14 -5.20 -6.07
C ARG A 46 -3.13 -4.38 -5.26
N GLY A 47 -3.89 -5.05 -4.39
CA GLY A 47 -4.80 -4.43 -3.44
C GLY A 47 -4.14 -3.39 -2.55
N LEU A 48 -2.84 -3.52 -2.25
CA LEU A 48 -2.07 -2.55 -1.47
C LEU A 48 -1.62 -1.32 -2.28
N CYS A 49 -1.80 -1.28 -3.60
CA CYS A 49 -1.27 -0.20 -4.46
C CYS A 49 -2.16 1.06 -4.53
N TRP A 50 -3.22 1.15 -3.72
CA TRP A 50 -4.12 2.30 -3.73
C TRP A 50 -3.38 3.59 -3.31
N LYS A 51 -3.86 4.74 -3.78
CA LYS A 51 -3.57 6.06 -3.21
C LYS A 51 -4.83 6.91 -3.18
N TRP A 52 -4.87 7.98 -2.39
CA TRP A 52 -5.96 8.94 -2.48
C TRP A 52 -5.87 9.81 -3.76
N SER A 53 -7.03 10.33 -4.20
CA SER A 53 -7.15 11.20 -5.36
C SER A 53 -6.92 12.67 -4.98
N SER A 54 -6.02 13.35 -5.71
CA SER A 54 -5.40 14.64 -5.38
C SER A 54 -6.34 15.82 -5.09
N ASN A 55 -7.62 15.74 -5.46
CA ASN A 55 -8.51 16.90 -5.52
C ASN A 55 -9.16 17.29 -4.18
N LEU A 56 -8.88 16.57 -3.08
CA LEU A 56 -9.62 16.72 -1.81
C LEU A 56 -8.73 16.84 -0.56
N THR A 57 -7.48 17.27 -0.74
CA THR A 57 -6.36 17.31 0.24
C THR A 57 -6.64 17.83 1.66
N ARG A 58 -7.70 18.59 1.92
CA ARG A 58 -7.57 19.61 2.95
C ARG A 58 -7.72 19.14 4.40
N LYS A 59 -8.34 18.00 4.71
CA LYS A 59 -8.53 17.54 6.11
C LYS A 59 -8.74 16.03 6.22
N GLN A 60 -7.72 15.21 5.98
CA GLN A 60 -7.77 13.84 6.48
C GLN A 60 -7.46 13.87 7.98
N SER A 61 -8.46 13.56 8.80
CA SER A 61 -8.30 13.31 10.23
C SER A 61 -7.45 12.06 10.42
N ALA A 62 -6.45 12.11 11.31
CA ALA A 62 -5.62 10.98 11.71
C ALA A 62 -6.37 9.95 12.59
N ASP A 63 -7.66 9.75 12.34
CA ASP A 63 -8.46 8.82 13.13
C ASP A 63 -7.99 7.40 12.82
N HIS A 64 -7.59 6.69 13.87
CA HIS A 64 -6.95 5.37 13.81
C HIS A 64 -7.99 4.25 13.69
N TYR A 65 -8.86 4.32 12.69
CA TYR A 65 -9.83 3.24 12.44
C TYR A 65 -9.25 2.22 11.46
N GLY A 66 -9.03 1.01 11.96
CA GLY A 66 -8.57 -0.14 11.17
C GLY A 66 -7.07 -0.13 10.81
N PRO A 67 -6.63 -1.18 10.12
CA PRO A 67 -5.22 -1.36 9.76
C PRO A 67 -4.74 -0.31 8.76
N SER A 68 -3.46 0.10 8.83
CA SER A 68 -2.95 1.20 8.00
C SER A 68 -2.91 0.89 6.51
N TRP A 69 -2.88 -0.39 6.16
CA TRP A 69 -2.80 -0.88 4.79
C TRP A 69 -4.17 -1.02 4.10
N SER A 70 -5.28 -0.92 4.85
CA SER A 70 -6.63 -0.97 4.28
C SER A 70 -7.05 0.41 3.79
N TRP A 71 -7.55 0.47 2.55
CA TRP A 71 -8.09 1.70 1.98
C TRP A 71 -9.38 2.16 2.67
N ALA A 72 -10.07 1.27 3.40
CA ALA A 72 -11.25 1.59 4.20
C ALA A 72 -11.01 2.79 5.12
N LYS A 73 -9.79 2.87 5.67
CA LYS A 73 -9.31 3.93 6.57
C LYS A 73 -9.43 5.33 5.94
N MET A 74 -9.37 5.42 4.61
CA MET A 74 -9.32 6.69 3.90
C MET A 74 -10.70 7.32 3.75
N ASN A 75 -10.91 8.54 4.24
CA ASN A 75 -12.18 9.26 4.02
C ASN A 75 -12.23 10.06 2.72
N VAL A 76 -11.54 9.58 1.70
CA VAL A 76 -11.43 10.24 0.40
C VAL A 76 -11.44 9.19 -0.70
N PRO A 77 -11.91 9.56 -1.91
CA PRO A 77 -11.64 8.85 -3.14
C PRO A 77 -10.24 8.25 -3.23
N ILE A 78 -10.15 6.94 -3.41
CA ILE A 78 -8.91 6.23 -3.73
C ILE A 78 -8.86 5.85 -5.20
N THR A 79 -7.66 5.63 -5.69
CA THR A 79 -7.39 5.17 -7.05
C THR A 79 -6.23 4.18 -7.07
N TYR A 80 -6.30 3.23 -8.00
CA TYR A 80 -5.23 2.30 -8.33
C TYR A 80 -4.42 2.73 -9.56
N GLY A 81 -4.65 3.95 -10.08
CA GLY A 81 -3.98 4.48 -11.28
C GLY A 81 -2.46 4.72 -11.16
N LEU A 82 -1.82 4.26 -10.07
CA LEU A 82 -0.37 4.14 -9.98
C LEU A 82 0.14 2.89 -10.68
N ILE A 83 -0.65 1.81 -10.66
CA ILE A 83 -0.33 0.57 -11.37
C ILE A 83 -0.32 0.91 -12.85
N ARG A 84 0.86 0.81 -13.48
CA ARG A 84 0.99 1.02 -14.92
C ARG A 84 0.84 -0.30 -15.66
N GLU A 85 -0.03 -0.29 -16.65
CA GLU A 85 -0.07 -1.35 -17.67
C GLU A 85 1.03 -1.13 -18.71
N ASP A 86 1.41 0.13 -18.97
CA ASP A 86 2.48 0.49 -19.88
C ASP A 86 3.84 0.14 -19.24
N ARG A 87 4.43 -0.95 -19.73
CA ARG A 87 5.68 -1.52 -19.21
C ARG A 87 6.93 -0.76 -19.64
N VAL A 88 6.76 0.52 -20.00
CA VAL A 88 7.77 1.37 -20.61
C VAL A 88 7.74 2.70 -19.90
N PHE A 89 8.87 3.09 -19.31
CA PHE A 89 9.01 4.40 -18.65
C PHE A 89 10.39 4.96 -18.95
N ALA A 90 10.50 6.28 -18.89
CA ALA A 90 11.79 6.93 -18.96
C ALA A 90 12.62 6.49 -17.76
N SER A 91 13.82 5.97 -18.02
CA SER A 91 14.84 5.78 -16.99
C SER A 91 15.10 7.12 -16.31
N ARG A 92 15.12 7.13 -14.98
CA ARG A 92 15.58 8.34 -14.27
C ARG A 92 17.11 8.41 -14.25
N ILE A 93 17.75 7.27 -14.06
CA ILE A 93 19.22 7.10 -14.09
C ILE A 93 19.83 7.51 -15.44
N LYS A 94 19.19 7.14 -16.56
CA LYS A 94 19.67 7.39 -17.92
C LYS A 94 18.66 8.23 -18.71
N GLY A 95 18.68 9.53 -18.46
CA GLY A 95 17.75 10.47 -19.09
C GLY A 95 17.61 10.27 -20.61
N GLY A 96 16.37 10.08 -21.07
CA GLY A 96 16.03 9.88 -22.49
C GLY A 96 15.96 8.43 -22.96
N GLU A 97 16.44 7.46 -22.17
CA GLU A 97 16.19 6.04 -22.44
C GLU A 97 14.85 5.61 -21.88
N PHE A 98 14.05 4.92 -22.68
CA PHE A 98 12.88 4.20 -22.19
C PHE A 98 13.31 2.79 -21.79
N ILE A 99 13.10 2.45 -20.52
CA ILE A 99 13.33 1.10 -20.01
C ILE A 99 12.02 0.33 -20.13
N HIS A 100 12.10 -0.81 -20.79
CA HIS A 100 11.08 -1.84 -20.67
C HIS A 100 11.29 -2.59 -19.36
N ILE A 101 10.27 -2.69 -18.49
CA ILE A 101 10.27 -3.71 -17.43
C ILE A 101 9.98 -5.06 -18.12
N PRO A 102 10.95 -5.97 -18.22
CA PRO A 102 10.67 -7.31 -18.67
C PRO A 102 9.84 -8.03 -17.62
N VAL A 103 8.93 -8.90 -18.07
CA VAL A 103 8.12 -9.80 -17.21
C VAL A 103 9.00 -10.88 -16.55
N ASP A 104 10.31 -10.83 -16.75
CA ASP A 104 11.19 -11.88 -16.28
C ASP A 104 11.28 -11.87 -14.75
N SER A 105 11.74 -13.01 -14.25
CA SER A 105 11.80 -13.41 -12.85
C SER A 105 12.60 -12.48 -11.92
N ARG A 106 13.16 -11.37 -12.40
CA ARG A 106 13.84 -10.37 -11.57
C ARG A 106 12.89 -9.60 -10.63
N PHE A 107 11.60 -9.50 -10.99
CA PHE A 107 10.61 -8.88 -10.10
C PHE A 107 9.93 -9.96 -9.27
N VAL A 108 10.28 -9.97 -7.99
CA VAL A 108 9.72 -10.90 -7.02
C VAL A 108 8.74 -10.13 -6.14
N ASP A 109 7.47 -10.50 -6.23
CA ASP A 109 6.43 -9.95 -5.35
C ASP A 109 6.72 -10.38 -3.91
N PRO A 110 6.36 -9.58 -2.90
CA PRO A 110 6.45 -10.01 -1.52
C PRO A 110 5.67 -11.30 -1.28
N GLU A 111 6.27 -12.20 -0.52
CA GLU A 111 5.62 -13.43 -0.10
C GLU A 111 4.68 -13.12 1.07
N ILE A 112 3.38 -13.29 0.87
CA ILE A 112 2.40 -13.17 1.95
C ILE A 112 2.41 -14.45 2.77
N LEU A 113 2.97 -14.38 3.97
CA LEU A 113 3.11 -15.53 4.88
C LEU A 113 1.78 -15.81 5.59
N HIS A 114 1.17 -14.77 6.14
CA HIS A 114 -0.08 -14.88 6.90
C HIS A 114 -0.79 -13.53 6.99
N VAL A 115 -2.11 -13.56 7.11
CA VAL A 115 -2.92 -12.37 7.39
C VAL A 115 -3.82 -12.67 8.58
N SER A 116 -3.83 -11.76 9.55
CA SER A 116 -4.65 -11.84 10.75
C SER A 116 -5.53 -10.60 10.85
N VAL A 117 -6.83 -10.78 11.00
CA VAL A 117 -7.78 -9.68 11.19
C VAL A 117 -8.66 -9.96 12.40
N ILE A 118 -8.97 -8.91 13.15
CA ILE A 118 -9.80 -8.98 14.34
C ILE A 118 -11.01 -8.05 14.11
N PRO A 119 -12.22 -8.58 13.91
CA PRO A 119 -13.42 -7.76 13.78
C PRO A 119 -13.83 -7.17 15.13
N GLU A 120 -14.45 -5.99 15.10
CA GLU A 120 -15.07 -5.33 16.27
C GLU A 120 -16.35 -6.04 16.68
N GLY A 121 -17.08 -6.59 15.72
CA GLY A 121 -18.36 -7.26 15.91
C GLY A 121 -18.32 -8.75 15.57
N ARG A 122 -19.52 -9.33 15.43
CA ARG A 122 -19.70 -10.75 15.07
C ARG A 122 -19.50 -11.04 13.58
N ASP A 123 -19.60 -10.01 12.74
CA ASP A 123 -19.37 -10.14 11.31
C ASP A 123 -17.86 -10.18 11.04
N PRO A 124 -17.29 -11.31 10.56
CA PRO A 124 -15.87 -11.43 10.28
C PRO A 124 -15.39 -10.51 9.15
N HIS A 125 -16.32 -10.00 8.32
CA HIS A 125 -16.02 -9.03 7.26
C HIS A 125 -16.50 -7.61 7.60
N GLY A 126 -16.95 -7.39 8.84
CA GLY A 126 -17.35 -6.08 9.35
C GLY A 126 -16.17 -5.20 9.76
N THR A 127 -16.45 -4.13 10.52
CA THR A 127 -15.43 -3.21 11.03
C THR A 127 -14.32 -3.95 11.76
N LEU A 128 -13.06 -3.59 11.50
CA LEU A 128 -11.89 -4.22 12.10
C LEU A 128 -11.28 -3.39 13.24
N VAL A 129 -10.96 -4.06 14.35
CA VAL A 129 -10.16 -3.52 15.46
C VAL A 129 -8.66 -3.57 15.12
N SER A 130 -8.23 -4.62 14.43
CA SER A 130 -6.83 -4.83 14.05
C SER A 130 -6.72 -5.63 12.76
N GLY A 131 -5.66 -5.39 12.01
CA GLY A 131 -5.30 -6.18 10.84
C GLY A 131 -3.79 -6.22 10.65
N LYS A 132 -3.21 -7.41 10.59
CA LYS A 132 -1.78 -7.63 10.40
C LYS A 132 -1.52 -8.46 9.15
N ILE A 133 -0.62 -7.99 8.28
CA ILE A 133 -0.09 -8.79 7.16
C ILE A 133 1.35 -9.14 7.48
N TYR A 134 1.61 -10.42 7.69
CA TYR A 134 2.95 -10.98 7.81
C TYR A 134 3.46 -11.32 6.42
N LEU A 135 4.56 -10.71 6.02
CA LEU A 135 5.11 -10.88 4.69
C LEU A 135 6.63 -10.92 4.70
N ARG A 136 7.20 -11.48 3.64
CA ARG A 136 8.63 -11.43 3.35
C ARG A 136 8.87 -10.63 2.08
N GLY A 137 9.68 -9.59 2.14
CA GLY A 137 9.89 -8.68 1.01
C GLY A 137 11.20 -7.89 1.11
N GLN A 138 11.52 -7.16 0.04
CA GLN A 138 12.69 -6.29 -0.03
C GLN A 138 12.34 -4.91 0.53
N LEU A 139 13.06 -4.51 1.57
CA LEU A 139 12.83 -3.26 2.29
C LEU A 139 14.08 -2.37 2.17
N LEU A 140 13.91 -1.18 1.60
CA LEU A 140 14.98 -0.20 1.43
C LEU A 140 14.79 0.97 2.40
N ARG A 141 15.80 1.26 3.22
CA ARG A 141 15.79 2.45 4.09
C ARG A 141 16.00 3.71 3.26
N LEU A 142 15.11 4.69 3.39
CA LEU A 142 15.24 5.98 2.72
C LEU A 142 16.16 6.92 3.47
N GLN A 143 16.95 7.68 2.71
CA GLN A 143 17.72 8.80 3.24
C GLN A 143 16.94 10.09 3.06
N ARG A 144 16.90 10.90 4.11
CA ARG A 144 16.32 12.23 4.07
C ARG A 144 17.40 13.26 3.73
N SER A 145 17.17 14.02 2.68
CA SER A 145 18.05 15.11 2.26
C SER A 145 17.99 16.30 3.22
N LYS A 146 18.97 17.21 3.12
CA LYS A 146 19.04 18.44 3.96
C LYS A 146 17.85 19.38 3.75
N VAL A 147 17.24 19.35 2.57
CA VAL A 147 16.04 20.15 2.21
C VAL A 147 14.72 19.47 2.59
N GLY A 148 14.79 18.25 3.16
CA GLY A 148 13.65 17.57 3.76
C GLY A 148 13.00 16.51 2.87
N ASP A 149 13.35 16.46 1.59
CA ASP A 149 12.89 15.46 0.62
C ASP A 149 13.58 14.12 0.84
N TYR A 150 12.90 13.03 0.45
CA TYR A 150 13.46 11.69 0.44
C TYR A 150 14.06 11.38 -0.92
N SER A 151 15.25 10.78 -0.92
CA SER A 151 15.97 10.46 -2.16
C SER A 151 16.63 9.09 -2.13
N ILE A 152 16.76 8.49 -3.31
CA ILE A 152 17.62 7.33 -3.59
C ILE A 152 18.61 7.78 -4.65
N ASP A 153 19.91 7.52 -4.46
CA ASP A 153 20.97 7.91 -5.40
C ASP A 153 20.94 9.38 -5.86
N SER A 154 20.62 10.29 -4.93
CA SER A 154 20.46 11.74 -5.15
C SER A 154 19.22 12.17 -5.96
N GLU A 155 18.32 11.25 -6.30
CA GLU A 155 17.06 11.57 -6.95
C GLU A 155 15.91 11.70 -5.95
N SER A 156 15.15 12.78 -6.04
CA SER A 156 13.95 12.98 -5.21
C SER A 156 12.86 11.97 -5.56
N LEU A 157 12.26 11.36 -4.54
CA LEU A 157 11.22 10.37 -4.69
C LEU A 157 9.82 11.03 -4.75
N PRO A 158 8.98 10.68 -5.75
CA PRO A 158 7.61 11.17 -5.85
C PRO A 158 6.70 10.42 -4.87
N ILE A 159 6.87 10.67 -3.58
CA ILE A 159 6.07 10.02 -2.53
C ILE A 159 4.70 10.68 -2.44
N THR A 160 3.64 9.87 -2.51
CA THR A 160 2.29 10.26 -2.13
C THR A 160 2.01 9.75 -0.73
N PHE A 161 2.05 10.65 0.25
CA PHE A 161 1.70 10.31 1.64
C PHE A 161 0.20 10.14 1.82
N ASP A 162 -0.20 9.18 2.65
CA ASP A 162 -1.61 8.88 2.92
C ASP A 162 -2.28 10.01 3.72
N HIS A 163 -1.54 10.65 4.63
CA HIS A 163 -2.03 11.75 5.47
C HIS A 163 -1.06 12.94 5.47
N LEU A 164 -1.58 14.13 5.81
CA LEU A 164 -0.79 15.34 6.07
C LEU A 164 -0.89 15.74 7.56
N PRO A 165 0.15 16.33 8.16
CA PRO A 165 1.45 16.68 7.57
C PRO A 165 2.30 15.45 7.24
N GLN A 166 3.34 15.64 6.40
CA GLN A 166 4.24 14.58 5.96
C GLN A 166 4.76 13.75 7.15
N PRO A 167 4.92 12.43 7.00
CA PRO A 167 5.35 11.55 8.07
C PRO A 167 6.76 11.90 8.55
N PRO A 168 7.11 11.46 9.78
CA PRO A 168 8.40 11.75 10.42
C PRO A 168 9.60 11.21 9.62
N VAL A 169 10.80 11.49 10.15
CA VAL A 169 12.07 10.89 9.71
C VAL A 169 12.02 9.36 9.78
N ASP A 170 12.96 8.69 9.10
CA ASP A 170 13.15 7.23 9.11
C ASP A 170 12.06 6.42 8.40
N LEU A 171 11.94 6.63 7.09
CA LEU A 171 11.04 5.88 6.22
C LEU A 171 11.76 4.72 5.54
N ASP A 172 10.99 3.68 5.26
CA ASP A 172 11.41 2.55 4.43
C ASP A 172 10.49 2.43 3.21
N VAL A 173 11.01 1.86 2.12
CA VAL A 173 10.21 1.48 0.95
C VAL A 173 10.21 -0.04 0.82
N LEU A 174 9.02 -0.63 0.91
CA LEU A 174 8.80 -2.03 0.57
C LEU A 174 8.47 -2.13 -0.91
N SER A 175 9.26 -2.89 -1.67
CA SER A 175 8.92 -3.23 -3.05
C SER A 175 7.65 -4.09 -3.11
N LEU A 176 6.69 -3.73 -3.97
CA LEU A 176 5.56 -4.61 -4.32
C LEU A 176 5.81 -5.38 -5.63
N GLY A 177 7.09 -5.58 -5.96
CA GLY A 177 7.52 -6.40 -7.09
C GLY A 177 7.01 -5.89 -8.42
N ARG A 178 6.14 -6.68 -9.06
CA ARG A 178 5.68 -6.47 -10.44
C ARG A 178 4.75 -5.27 -10.60
N THR A 179 4.24 -4.69 -9.52
CA THR A 179 3.24 -3.61 -9.62
C THR A 179 3.82 -2.26 -9.96
N ASN A 180 5.16 -2.08 -9.92
CA ASN A 180 5.89 -0.80 -10.02
C ASN A 180 5.60 0.21 -8.89
N VAL A 181 4.96 -0.26 -7.82
CA VAL A 181 4.62 0.55 -6.65
C VAL A 181 5.47 0.09 -5.48
N GLY A 182 5.92 1.03 -4.67
CA GLY A 182 6.52 0.78 -3.37
C GLY A 182 5.61 1.29 -2.27
N LEU A 183 5.45 0.51 -1.19
CA LEU A 183 4.81 1.03 0.01
C LEU A 183 5.83 1.85 0.79
N VAL A 184 5.45 3.07 1.16
CA VAL A 184 6.23 3.89 2.08
C VAL A 184 5.78 3.55 3.49
N LEU A 185 6.73 3.03 4.26
CA LEU A 185 6.52 2.47 5.57
C LEU A 185 7.26 3.26 6.63
N ARG A 186 6.70 3.27 7.84
CA ARG A 186 7.35 3.76 9.05
C ARG A 186 7.32 2.64 10.09
N ILE A 187 8.38 2.50 10.87
CA ILE A 187 8.39 1.61 12.03
C ILE A 187 7.23 1.99 12.96
N PHE A 188 6.43 0.98 13.35
CA PHE A 188 5.30 1.15 14.25
C PHE A 188 5.78 1.20 15.72
N GLU A 189 6.65 0.26 16.10
CA GLU A 189 7.24 0.16 17.43
C GLU A 189 8.76 -0.05 17.31
N GLU A 190 9.54 0.75 18.04
CA GLU A 190 11.00 0.70 17.97
C GLU A 190 11.54 -0.69 18.39
N GLY A 191 12.49 -1.23 17.63
CA GLY A 191 13.02 -2.58 17.86
C GLY A 191 12.10 -3.72 17.37
N SER A 192 10.87 -3.42 16.95
CA SER A 192 9.99 -4.39 16.29
C SER A 192 10.26 -4.48 14.78
N ARG A 193 9.68 -5.50 14.13
CA ARG A 193 9.55 -5.57 12.66
C ARG A 193 8.14 -5.23 12.20
N GLU A 194 7.43 -4.39 12.96
CA GLU A 194 6.08 -3.94 12.65
C GLU A 194 6.13 -2.55 12.00
N TYR A 195 5.35 -2.38 10.94
CA TYR A 195 5.40 -1.21 10.09
C TYR A 195 3.99 -0.69 9.79
N THR A 196 3.83 0.62 9.91
CA THR A 196 2.65 1.34 9.43
C THR A 196 2.89 1.83 8.02
N ARG A 197 1.94 1.60 7.12
CA ARG A 197 1.89 2.25 5.82
C ARG A 197 1.57 3.74 6.03
N VAL A 198 2.40 4.60 5.43
CA VAL A 198 2.23 6.06 5.48
C VAL A 198 2.16 6.70 4.10
N GLY A 199 2.29 5.91 3.04
CA GLY A 199 2.15 6.38 1.67
C GLY A 199 2.59 5.33 0.66
N VAL A 200 2.74 5.81 -0.57
CA VAL A 200 3.24 5.02 -1.70
C VAL A 200 4.20 5.85 -2.54
N VAL A 201 5.14 5.17 -3.18
CA VAL A 201 6.02 5.74 -4.21
C VAL A 201 5.79 4.99 -5.51
N ALA A 202 5.63 5.72 -6.61
CA ALA A 202 5.56 5.13 -7.93
C ALA A 202 5.98 6.14 -9.02
N PRO A 203 6.58 5.68 -10.13
CA PRO A 203 7.07 4.31 -10.32
C PRO A 203 8.29 4.02 -9.42
N THR A 204 8.44 2.75 -9.02
CA THR A 204 9.69 2.21 -8.46
C THR A 204 10.62 1.77 -9.59
N GLU A 205 11.92 1.83 -9.32
CA GLU A 205 12.93 1.26 -10.22
C GLU A 205 13.48 -0.04 -9.64
N TRP A 206 13.73 -1.02 -10.50
CA TRP A 206 14.19 -2.35 -10.10
C TRP A 206 15.56 -2.30 -9.42
N GLY A 207 16.47 -1.43 -9.91
CA GLY A 207 17.83 -1.30 -9.42
C GLY A 207 17.89 -0.83 -7.96
N TRP A 208 16.83 -0.19 -7.45
CA TRP A 208 16.76 0.19 -6.04
C TRP A 208 16.73 -1.02 -5.09
N PHE A 209 16.37 -2.20 -5.60
CA PHE A 209 16.18 -3.41 -4.79
C PHE A 209 17.06 -4.58 -5.23
N GLU A 210 17.91 -4.44 -6.25
CA GLU A 210 18.69 -5.55 -6.84
C GLU A 210 19.52 -6.31 -5.80
N ASP A 211 20.20 -5.58 -4.91
CA ASP A 211 21.09 -6.15 -3.89
C ASP A 211 20.42 -6.27 -2.50
N ILE A 212 19.09 -6.12 -2.41
CA ILE A 212 18.37 -6.14 -1.13
C ILE A 212 17.84 -7.54 -0.84
N GLU A 213 18.21 -8.08 0.31
CA GLU A 213 17.70 -9.38 0.77
C GLU A 213 16.22 -9.30 1.22
N PHE A 214 15.53 -10.42 1.05
CA PHE A 214 14.16 -10.61 1.50
C PHE A 214 14.09 -10.78 3.02
N ASN A 215 13.45 -9.83 3.69
CA ASN A 215 13.27 -9.80 5.13
C ASN A 215 11.82 -10.02 5.53
N THR A 216 11.60 -10.70 6.66
CA THR A 216 10.26 -10.82 7.27
C THR A 216 9.89 -9.53 7.98
N LEU A 217 8.69 -9.02 7.72
CA LEU A 217 8.10 -7.86 8.36
C LEU A 217 6.58 -8.04 8.54
N THR A 218 5.99 -7.19 9.36
CA THR A 218 4.54 -7.16 9.59
C THR A 218 4.01 -5.77 9.25
N LEU A 219 3.02 -5.68 8.36
CA LEU A 219 2.23 -4.47 8.17
C LEU A 219 1.08 -4.46 9.18
N VAL A 220 0.90 -3.34 9.87
CA VAL A 220 -0.15 -3.14 10.90
C VAL A 220 -1.13 -2.04 10.52
#